data_AF-A0AA39W1K7-F1
#
_entry.id   AF-A0AA39W1K7-F1
#
_cell.length_a   1.000
_cell.length_b   1.000
_cell.length_c   1.000
_cell.angle_alpha   90.00
_cell.angle_beta   90.00
_cell.angle_gamma   90.00
#
_symmetry.space_group_name_H-M   'P 1'
#
loop_
_entity.id
_entity.type
_entity.pdbx_description
1 polymer ?
#
loop_
_entity_poly.entity_id
_entity_poly.type
_entity_poly.pdbx_seq_one_letter_code
_entity_poly.pdbx_strand_id
1 'polypeptide(L)'
;MGSQELLDNFDSYHAVKARRSFGPHGHCGMSLLIFESSARVYLEDGRLHKHFAEQGLDRNTWDRHRKVLFHSGRKRQLYGYMAIKEDLDIFNQHSRGKSKLKFEMRSYREMVVNQIREMSDDSHRLLYLKNKVVNEQKHAKAIQESFQFLSEKLWKTMEENLIVRQRTKMQHDHNKEEV
;
A
#
# COMPACT_ATOMS: atom_id res chain seq x y z
N MET A 1 4.11 30.51 12.99
CA MET A 1 4.15 29.39 12.05
C MET A 1 2.73 28.88 11.83
N GLY A 2 2.28 28.84 10.59
CA GLY A 2 0.96 28.37 10.19
C GLY A 2 0.85 26.84 10.14
N SER A 3 -0.37 26.30 10.08
CA SER A 3 -0.57 24.86 9.87
C SER A 3 -0.06 24.40 8.49
N GLN A 4 -0.29 25.19 7.44
CA GLN A 4 0.19 24.86 6.09
C GLN A 4 1.72 24.94 6.02
N GLU A 5 2.31 26.01 6.54
CA GLU A 5 3.77 26.19 6.65
C GLU A 5 4.45 25.03 7.41
N LEU A 6 3.77 24.44 8.39
CA LEU A 6 4.26 23.24 9.10
C LEU A 6 4.22 21.99 8.23
N LEU A 7 3.15 21.80 7.45
CA LEU A 7 3.07 20.69 6.50
C LEU A 7 4.14 20.83 5.41
N ASP A 8 4.28 22.03 4.84
CA ASP A 8 5.24 22.29 3.76
C ASP A 8 6.69 22.04 4.23
N ASN A 9 7.03 22.40 5.48
CA ASN A 9 8.35 22.15 6.05
C ASN A 9 8.65 20.66 6.30
N PHE A 10 7.62 19.83 6.49
CA PHE A 10 7.75 18.40 6.80
C PHE A 10 7.12 17.50 5.73
N ASP A 11 6.95 18.00 4.51
CA ASP A 11 6.30 17.28 3.41
C ASP A 11 6.99 15.95 3.09
N SER A 12 8.32 15.90 3.22
CA SER A 12 9.12 14.68 3.04
C SER A 12 8.75 13.52 3.97
N TYR A 13 8.02 13.76 5.06
CA TYR A 13 7.56 12.76 6.02
C TYR A 13 6.09 12.37 5.83
N HIS A 14 5.41 12.92 4.81
CA HIS A 14 4.03 12.60 4.45
C HIS A 14 3.00 12.83 5.59
N ALA A 15 3.15 13.92 6.34
CA ALA A 15 2.13 14.33 7.30
C ALA A 15 0.84 14.75 6.57
N VAL A 16 -0.31 14.23 6.99
CA VAL A 16 -1.60 14.48 6.34
C VAL A 16 -2.26 15.76 6.86
N LYS A 17 -2.10 16.04 8.16
CA LYS A 17 -2.73 17.20 8.80
C LYS A 17 -1.82 17.81 9.86
N ALA A 18 -1.91 19.13 10.01
CA ALA A 18 -1.27 19.86 11.10
C ALA A 18 -2.33 20.53 11.97
N ARG A 19 -2.30 20.28 13.28
CA ARG A 19 -3.16 20.94 14.27
C ARG A 19 -2.35 21.78 15.24
N ARG A 20 -2.98 22.82 15.76
CA ARG A 20 -2.38 23.78 16.68
C ARG A 20 -3.14 23.78 17.99
N SER A 21 -2.42 23.90 19.10
CA SER A 21 -3.02 24.10 20.41
C SER A 21 -3.37 25.57 20.62
N PHE A 22 -4.58 25.84 21.10
CA PHE A 22 -5.03 27.19 21.46
C PHE A 22 -5.44 27.22 22.92
N GLY A 23 -5.02 28.26 23.62
CA GLY A 23 -5.37 28.55 25.00
C GLY A 23 -6.09 29.91 25.11
N PRO A 24 -6.37 30.35 26.34
CA PRO A 24 -7.09 31.61 26.60
C PRO A 24 -6.43 32.83 25.97
N HIS A 25 -5.11 32.80 25.81
CA HIS A 25 -4.30 33.90 25.26
C HIS A 25 -3.90 33.68 23.78
N GLY A 26 -4.58 32.78 23.08
CA GLY A 26 -4.28 32.45 21.69
C GLY A 26 -3.41 31.21 21.53
N HIS A 27 -2.53 31.20 20.52
CA HIS A 27 -1.75 30.01 20.16
C HIS A 27 -0.71 29.65 21.24
N CYS A 28 -0.76 28.44 21.79
CA CYS A 28 0.13 28.01 22.89
C CYS A 28 1.55 27.61 22.46
N GLY A 29 1.90 27.78 21.19
CA GLY A 29 3.26 27.47 20.70
C GLY A 29 3.50 25.99 20.43
N MET A 30 2.48 25.13 20.55
CA MET A 30 2.56 23.70 20.26
C MET A 30 1.69 23.33 19.06
N SER A 31 2.19 22.40 18.24
CA SER A 31 1.51 21.89 17.06
C SER A 31 1.70 20.38 16.97
N LEU A 32 0.71 19.69 16.40
CA LEU A 32 0.73 18.26 16.13
C LEU A 32 0.76 18.03 14.63
N LEU A 33 1.70 17.20 14.18
CA LEU A 33 1.64 16.56 12.88
C LEU A 33 0.86 15.26 13.03
N ILE A 34 -0.13 15.08 12.16
CA ILE A 34 -1.01 13.92 12.15
C ILE A 34 -0.76 13.18 10.85
N PHE A 35 -0.40 11.92 11.02
CA PHE A 35 -0.05 11.02 9.95
C PHE A 35 -1.19 10.03 9.67
N GLU A 36 -1.12 9.35 8.52
CA GLU A 36 -2.01 8.23 8.19
C GLU A 36 -1.73 7.02 9.10
N SER A 37 -2.77 6.26 9.44
CA SER A 37 -2.67 5.07 10.30
C SER A 37 -2.13 3.86 9.53
N SER A 38 -0.83 3.85 9.23
CA SER A 38 -0.15 2.76 8.51
C SER A 38 1.20 2.42 9.16
N ALA A 39 1.60 1.14 9.13
CA ALA A 39 2.92 0.70 9.60
C ALA A 39 4.07 1.45 8.92
N ARG A 40 3.96 1.71 7.61
CA ARG A 40 4.99 2.46 6.86
C ARG A 40 5.13 3.87 7.42
N VAL A 41 4.01 4.53 7.65
CA VAL A 41 3.98 5.92 8.09
C VAL A 41 4.42 6.05 9.54
N TYR A 42 4.15 5.04 10.37
CA TYR A 42 4.73 4.96 11.72
C TYR A 42 6.28 4.95 11.68
N LEU A 43 6.88 4.23 10.72
CA LEU A 43 8.34 4.25 10.53
C LEU A 43 8.85 5.62 10.09
N GLU A 44 8.10 6.33 9.24
CA GLU A 44 8.42 7.71 8.82
C GLU A 44 8.34 8.72 9.99
N ASP A 45 7.32 8.60 10.85
CA ASP A 45 7.23 9.41 12.09
C ASP A 45 8.42 9.13 13.01
N GLY A 46 8.84 7.86 13.13
CA GLY A 46 10.06 7.48 13.82
C GLY A 46 11.33 8.11 13.24
N ARG A 47 11.42 8.25 11.90
CA ARG A 47 12.53 8.95 11.23
C ARG A 47 12.51 10.44 11.56
N LEU A 48 11.35 11.09 11.57
CA LEU A 48 11.21 12.50 11.97
C LEU A 48 11.64 12.70 13.44
N HIS A 49 11.20 11.83 14.33
CA HIS A 49 11.61 11.87 15.73
C HIS A 49 13.15 11.77 15.88
N LYS A 50 13.78 10.83 15.15
CA LYS A 50 15.23 10.66 15.16
C LYS A 50 15.95 11.88 14.58
N HIS A 51 15.42 12.48 13.51
CA HIS A 51 15.97 13.68 12.90
C HIS A 51 16.08 14.84 13.90
N PHE A 52 15.03 15.07 14.70
CA PHE A 52 15.10 16.07 15.77
C PHE A 52 16.09 15.70 16.87
N ALA A 53 16.18 14.41 17.24
CA ALA A 53 17.15 13.94 18.23
C ALA A 53 18.61 14.13 17.77
N GLU A 54 18.90 13.84 16.50
CA GLU A 54 20.23 14.04 15.91
C GLU A 54 20.64 15.52 15.87
N GLN A 55 19.67 16.43 15.75
CA GLN A 55 19.89 17.88 15.82
C GLN A 55 19.96 18.43 17.25
N GLY A 56 19.74 17.59 18.27
CA GLY A 56 19.65 18.05 19.66
C GLY A 56 18.41 18.90 19.92
N LEU A 57 17.31 18.64 19.20
CA LEU A 57 16.04 19.35 19.27
C LEU A 57 14.89 18.42 19.70
N ASP A 58 15.23 17.38 20.47
CA ASP A 58 14.29 16.40 21.01
C ASP A 58 13.55 16.90 22.26
N ARG A 59 12.65 16.05 22.76
CA ARG A 59 11.91 16.25 24.01
C ARG A 59 12.85 16.58 25.18
N ASN A 60 13.91 15.80 25.37
CA ASN A 60 14.78 15.99 26.52
C ASN A 60 15.49 17.35 26.48
N THR A 61 15.87 17.81 25.29
CA THR A 61 16.46 19.13 25.11
C THR A 61 15.43 20.22 25.37
N TRP A 62 14.19 20.06 24.89
CA TRP A 62 13.10 20.97 25.23
C TRP A 62 12.86 21.08 26.75
N ASP A 63 12.83 19.95 27.45
CA ASP A 63 12.58 19.90 28.89
C ASP A 63 13.73 20.51 29.71
N ARG A 64 14.99 20.25 29.31
CA ARG A 64 16.19 20.81 29.98
C ARG A 64 16.46 22.27 29.65
N HIS A 65 16.12 22.70 28.44
CA HIS A 65 16.55 23.98 27.88
C HIS A 65 15.38 24.81 27.32
N ARG A 66 14.23 24.84 28.02
CA ARG A 66 13.04 25.69 27.71
C ARG A 66 13.35 27.17 27.36
N LYS A 67 14.57 27.65 27.59
CA LYS A 67 15.02 29.03 27.34
C LYS A 67 15.52 29.28 25.92
N VAL A 68 15.90 28.26 25.13
CA VAL A 68 16.41 28.45 23.77
C VAL A 68 15.24 28.45 22.78
N LEU A 69 14.58 29.60 22.68
CA LEU A 69 13.40 29.79 21.82
C LEU A 69 13.75 30.28 20.41
N PHE A 70 14.98 30.75 20.20
CA PHE A 70 15.40 31.39 18.96
C PHE A 70 16.77 30.88 18.52
N HIS A 71 16.88 30.64 17.21
CA HIS A 71 18.16 30.38 16.56
C HIS A 71 18.83 31.70 16.14
N SER A 72 20.12 31.65 15.82
CA SER A 72 20.89 32.72 15.18
C SER A 72 20.08 33.31 14.01
N GLY A 73 19.65 34.58 14.12
CA GLY A 73 18.79 35.23 13.11
C GLY A 73 17.30 35.40 13.47
N ARG A 74 16.93 35.37 14.77
CA ARG A 74 15.56 35.66 15.28
C ARG A 74 14.45 34.71 14.80
N LYS A 75 14.79 33.60 14.13
CA LYS A 75 13.81 32.55 13.79
C LYS A 75 13.52 31.68 15.01
N ARG A 76 12.26 31.31 15.21
CA ARG A 76 11.87 30.43 16.32
C ARG A 76 12.45 29.03 16.09
N GLN A 77 13.08 28.49 17.12
CA GLN A 77 13.58 27.12 17.11
C GLN A 77 12.40 26.16 17.24
N LEU A 78 12.31 25.18 16.33
CA LEU A 78 11.35 24.08 16.46
C LEU A 78 12.02 22.93 17.20
N TYR A 79 11.24 22.32 18.09
CA TYR A 79 11.54 21.06 18.76
C TYR A 79 10.49 20.06 18.32
N GLY A 80 10.90 18.80 18.15
CA GLY A 80 10.01 17.78 17.63
C GLY A 80 10.31 16.42 18.24
N TYR A 81 9.25 15.68 18.53
CA TYR A 81 9.33 14.35 19.10
C TYR A 81 8.02 13.61 18.91
N MET A 82 8.07 12.28 18.98
CA MET A 82 6.88 11.45 18.93
C MET A 82 6.03 11.68 20.19
N ALA A 83 4.75 11.99 19.98
CA ALA A 83 3.82 12.31 21.05
C ALA A 83 3.48 11.07 21.87
N ILE A 84 3.47 11.22 23.20
CA ILE A 84 2.90 10.26 24.14
C ILE A 84 1.58 10.80 24.68
N LYS A 85 0.87 9.98 25.45
CA LYS A 85 -0.45 10.31 25.99
C LYS A 85 -0.45 11.65 26.73
N GLU A 86 0.57 11.89 27.54
CA GLU A 86 0.72 13.09 28.36
C GLU A 86 0.81 14.36 27.50
N ASP A 87 1.48 14.31 26.34
CA ASP A 87 1.57 15.47 25.44
C ASP A 87 0.23 15.78 24.80
N LEU A 88 -0.55 14.74 24.47
CA LEU A 88 -1.88 14.91 23.89
C LEU A 88 -2.88 15.45 24.92
N ASP A 89 -2.71 15.09 26.19
CA ASP A 89 -3.49 15.64 27.30
C ASP A 89 -3.17 17.14 27.50
N ILE A 90 -1.89 17.52 27.48
CA ILE A 90 -1.47 18.94 27.52
C ILE A 90 -2.01 19.69 26.30
N PHE A 91 -1.91 19.10 25.10
CA PHE A 91 -2.43 19.69 23.87
C PHE A 91 -3.95 19.96 23.96
N ASN A 92 -4.67 19.06 24.61
CA ASN A 92 -6.11 19.14 24.79
C ASN A 92 -6.56 19.96 26.00
N GLN A 93 -5.65 20.44 26.86
CA GLN A 93 -5.97 21.10 28.13
C GLN A 93 -6.99 22.25 28.00
N HIS A 94 -6.91 23.01 26.91
CA HIS A 94 -7.78 24.15 26.62
C HIS A 94 -8.80 23.91 25.49
N SER A 95 -8.83 22.70 24.94
CA SER A 95 -9.74 22.32 23.85
C SER A 95 -11.09 21.84 24.40
N ARG A 96 -12.20 22.46 23.97
CA ARG A 96 -13.56 22.13 24.42
C ARG A 96 -14.41 21.52 23.29
N GLY A 97 -15.17 20.47 23.61
CA GLY A 97 -16.12 19.85 22.68
C GLY A 97 -15.45 19.34 21.40
N LYS A 98 -15.89 19.85 20.24
CA LYS A 98 -15.43 19.40 18.91
C LYS A 98 -13.97 19.77 18.60
N SER A 99 -13.36 20.72 19.31
CA SER A 99 -11.94 21.07 19.09
C SER A 99 -10.98 20.11 19.79
N LYS A 100 -11.45 19.33 20.77
CA LYS A 100 -10.65 18.33 21.47
C LYS A 100 -10.26 17.21 20.50
N LEU A 101 -8.96 16.94 20.40
CA LEU A 101 -8.45 15.83 19.61
C LEU A 101 -8.80 14.51 20.30
N LYS A 102 -9.53 13.65 19.61
CA LYS A 102 -9.77 12.27 20.02
C LYS A 102 -8.58 11.43 19.58
N PHE A 103 -8.05 10.60 20.49
CA PHE A 103 -6.94 9.71 20.21
C PHE A 103 -7.12 8.39 20.94
N GLU A 104 -6.46 7.36 20.44
CA GLU A 104 -6.40 6.01 21.01
C GLU A 104 -4.92 5.62 21.11
N MET A 105 -4.52 5.06 22.24
CA MET A 105 -3.17 4.52 22.41
C MET A 105 -3.12 3.12 21.81
N ARG A 106 -2.17 2.89 20.91
CA ARG A 106 -1.91 1.57 20.32
C ARG A 106 -0.48 1.15 20.53
N SER A 107 -0.26 -0.16 20.59
CA SER A 107 1.08 -0.71 20.75
C SER A 107 1.83 -0.77 19.42
N TYR A 108 3.15 -0.65 19.47
CA TYR A 108 4.02 -0.85 18.30
C TYR A 108 3.82 -2.24 17.67
N ARG A 109 3.65 -3.27 18.51
CA ARG A 109 3.42 -4.64 18.04
C ARG A 109 2.15 -4.73 17.18
N GLU A 110 1.08 -4.10 17.63
CA GLU A 110 -0.19 -4.08 16.91
C GLU A 110 -0.09 -3.26 15.61
N MET A 111 0.44 -2.04 15.68
CA MET A 111 0.43 -1.12 14.53
C MET A 111 1.47 -1.44 13.45
N VAL A 112 2.60 -2.03 13.82
CA VAL A 112 3.72 -2.26 12.89
C VAL A 112 4.01 -3.74 12.73
N VAL A 113 4.26 -4.46 13.82
CA VAL A 113 4.73 -5.85 13.74
C VAL A 113 3.65 -6.77 13.14
N ASN A 114 2.40 -6.63 13.56
CA ASN A 114 1.30 -7.45 13.04
C ASN A 114 1.04 -7.14 11.55
N GLN A 115 1.02 -5.86 11.16
CA GLN A 115 0.85 -5.49 9.75
C GLN A 115 1.97 -6.05 8.86
N ILE A 116 3.23 -5.99 9.32
CA ILE A 116 4.37 -6.57 8.56
C ILE A 116 4.22 -8.08 8.41
N ARG A 117 3.76 -8.78 9.45
CA ARG A 117 3.50 -10.23 9.39
C ARG A 117 2.39 -10.56 8.40
N GLU A 118 1.26 -9.85 8.47
CA GLU A 118 0.15 -10.01 7.52
C GLU A 118 0.61 -9.78 6.07
N MET A 119 1.37 -8.71 5.82
CA MET A 119 1.94 -8.44 4.49
C MET A 119 2.89 -9.55 4.01
N SER A 120 3.64 -10.18 4.92
CA SER A 120 4.52 -11.29 4.57
C SER A 120 3.73 -12.55 4.22
N ASP A 121 2.66 -12.85 4.95
CA ASP A 121 1.78 -13.98 4.70
C ASP A 121 1.01 -13.79 3.36
N ASP A 122 0.52 -12.58 3.11
CA ASP A 122 -0.12 -12.21 1.85
C ASP A 122 0.86 -12.34 0.68
N SER A 123 2.13 -11.97 0.87
CA SER A 123 3.17 -12.13 -0.15
C SER A 123 3.40 -13.60 -0.51
N HIS A 124 3.43 -14.50 0.48
CA HIS A 124 3.51 -15.94 0.24
C HIS A 124 2.28 -16.47 -0.53
N ARG A 125 1.08 -16.01 -0.15
CA ARG A 125 -0.16 -16.39 -0.83
C ARG A 125 -0.20 -15.92 -2.28
N LEU A 126 0.25 -14.69 -2.55
CA LEU A 126 0.35 -14.14 -3.90
C LEU A 126 1.30 -14.96 -4.77
N LEU A 127 2.44 -15.39 -4.23
CA LEU A 127 3.38 -16.25 -4.96
C LEU A 127 2.75 -17.60 -5.33
N TYR A 128 2.05 -18.23 -4.39
CA TYR A 128 1.33 -19.49 -4.65
C TYR A 128 0.29 -19.33 -5.77
N LEU A 129 -0.54 -18.28 -5.70
CA LEU A 129 -1.56 -18.00 -6.71
C LEU A 129 -0.95 -17.73 -8.09
N LYS A 130 0.15 -16.97 -8.15
CA LYS A 130 0.89 -16.72 -9.38
C LYS A 130 1.36 -18.02 -10.03
N ASN A 131 1.94 -18.94 -9.25
CA ASN A 131 2.40 -20.24 -9.77
C ASN A 131 1.24 -21.09 -10.27
N LYS A 132 0.10 -21.07 -9.56
CA LYS A 132 -1.11 -21.78 -9.97
C LYS A 132 -1.62 -21.28 -11.33
N VAL A 133 -1.72 -19.95 -11.50
CA VAL A 133 -2.15 -19.33 -12.76
C VAL A 133 -1.23 -19.70 -13.92
N VAL A 134 0.09 -19.69 -13.71
CA VAL A 134 1.07 -20.10 -14.74
C VAL A 134 0.86 -21.56 -15.16
N ASN A 135 0.60 -22.46 -14.20
CA ASN A 135 0.34 -23.87 -14.50
C ASN A 135 -0.98 -24.05 -15.27
N GLU A 136 -2.06 -23.40 -14.84
CA GLU A 136 -3.35 -23.43 -15.54
C GLU A 136 -3.22 -22.89 -16.98
N GLN A 137 -2.46 -21.82 -17.18
CA GLN A 137 -2.21 -21.27 -18.51
C GLN A 137 -1.43 -22.24 -19.42
N LYS A 138 -0.45 -22.98 -18.87
CA LYS A 138 0.26 -24.03 -19.61
C LYS A 138 -0.66 -25.18 -20.00
N HIS A 139 -1.51 -25.62 -19.07
CA HIS A 139 -2.49 -26.68 -19.35
C HIS A 139 -3.50 -26.25 -20.41
N ALA A 140 -4.03 -25.03 -20.33
CA ALA A 140 -4.95 -24.48 -21.32
C ALA A 140 -4.29 -24.42 -22.72
N LYS A 141 -3.03 -24.00 -22.79
CA LYS A 141 -2.27 -23.97 -24.05
C LYS A 141 -2.09 -25.37 -24.65
N ALA A 142 -1.73 -26.36 -23.84
CA ALA A 142 -1.58 -27.74 -24.30
C ALA A 142 -2.91 -28.34 -24.82
N ILE A 143 -4.02 -28.06 -24.13
CA ILE A 143 -5.35 -28.47 -24.59
C ILE A 143 -5.68 -27.81 -25.93
N GLN A 144 -5.45 -26.51 -26.06
CA GLN A 144 -5.69 -25.77 -27.29
C GLN A 144 -4.88 -26.34 -28.47
N GLU A 145 -3.59 -26.62 -28.27
CA GLU A 145 -2.73 -27.24 -29.28
C GLU A 145 -3.24 -28.64 -29.69
N SER A 146 -3.65 -29.46 -28.71
CA SER A 146 -4.21 -30.79 -28.99
C SER A 146 -5.54 -30.73 -29.75
N PHE A 147 -6.38 -29.75 -29.43
CA PHE A 147 -7.67 -29.54 -30.09
C PHE A 147 -7.48 -29.07 -31.54
N GLN A 148 -6.52 -28.18 -31.78
CA GLN A 148 -6.14 -27.75 -33.13
C GLN A 148 -5.68 -28.96 -33.96
N PHE A 149 -4.77 -29.77 -33.42
CA PHE A 149 -4.28 -30.98 -34.09
C PHE A 149 -5.40 -31.98 -34.42
N LEU A 150 -6.28 -32.27 -33.47
CA LEU A 150 -7.41 -33.18 -33.69
C LEU A 150 -8.38 -32.64 -34.74
N SER A 151 -8.65 -31.34 -34.72
CA SER A 151 -9.53 -30.67 -35.69
C SER A 151 -8.97 -30.80 -37.11
N GLU A 152 -7.67 -30.54 -37.31
CA GLU A 152 -7.01 -30.71 -38.60
C GLU A 152 -7.06 -32.16 -39.09
N LYS A 153 -6.82 -33.13 -38.21
CA LYS A 153 -6.89 -34.56 -38.54
C LYS A 153 -8.31 -34.98 -38.93
N LEU A 154 -9.32 -34.46 -38.22
CA LEU A 154 -10.73 -34.72 -38.52
C LEU A 154 -11.10 -34.22 -39.91
N TRP A 155 -10.72 -32.99 -40.27
CA TRP A 155 -10.95 -32.43 -41.60
C TRP A 155 -10.33 -33.29 -42.71
N LYS A 156 -9.06 -33.69 -42.56
CA LYS A 156 -8.39 -34.59 -43.53
C LYS A 156 -9.14 -35.91 -43.69
N THR A 157 -9.55 -36.52 -42.56
CA THR A 157 -10.27 -37.80 -42.56
C THR A 157 -11.65 -37.69 -43.21
N MET A 158 -12.35 -36.56 -43.03
CA MET A 158 -13.64 -36.28 -43.66
C MET A 158 -13.50 -36.16 -45.17
N GLU A 159 -12.50 -35.42 -45.64
CA GLU A 159 -12.22 -35.24 -47.06
C GLU A 159 -11.88 -36.58 -47.73
N GLU A 160 -10.98 -37.36 -47.12
CA GLU A 160 -10.62 -38.70 -47.59
C GLU A 160 -11.84 -39.63 -47.67
N ASN A 161 -12.70 -39.64 -46.65
CA ASN A 161 -13.94 -40.43 -46.68
C ASN A 161 -14.91 -40.01 -47.79
N LEU A 162 -15.01 -38.71 -48.06
CA LEU A 162 -15.88 -38.18 -49.10
C LEU A 162 -15.42 -38.64 -50.49
N ILE A 163 -14.11 -38.56 -50.74
CA ILE A 163 -13.47 -39.04 -51.97
C ILE A 163 -13.69 -40.55 -52.15
N VAL A 164 -13.46 -41.34 -51.09
CA VAL A 164 -13.66 -42.80 -51.15
C VAL A 164 -15.12 -43.12 -51.48
N ARG A 165 -16.09 -42.49 -50.81
CA ARG A 165 -17.52 -42.70 -51.09
C ARG A 165 -17.89 -42.35 -52.53
N GLN A 166 -17.36 -41.27 -53.09
CA GLN A 166 -17.60 -40.90 -54.49
C GLN A 166 -17.01 -41.94 -55.46
N ARG A 167 -15.78 -42.40 -55.21
CA ARG A 167 -15.14 -43.44 -56.03
C ARG A 167 -15.89 -44.76 -55.98
N THR A 168 -16.33 -45.20 -54.80
CA THR A 168 -17.13 -46.42 -54.65
C THR A 168 -18.45 -46.34 -55.40
N LYS A 169 -19.12 -45.17 -55.40
CA LYS A 169 -20.33 -44.95 -56.22
C LYS A 169 -20.04 -45.09 -57.71
N MET A 170 -19.03 -44.40 -58.22
CA MET A 170 -18.67 -44.47 -59.65
C MET A 170 -18.34 -45.90 -60.10
N GLN A 171 -17.59 -46.67 -59.29
CA GLN A 171 -17.29 -48.07 -59.60
C GLN A 171 -18.55 -48.95 -59.63
N HIS A 172 -19.48 -48.73 -58.69
CA HIS A 172 -20.74 -49.47 -58.65
C HIS A 172 -21.65 -49.16 -59.83
N ASP A 173 -21.70 -47.90 -60.25
CA ASP A 173 -22.50 -47.48 -61.41
C ASP A 173 -21.89 -48.03 -62.73
N HIS A 174 -20.57 -48.00 -62.88
CA HIS A 174 -19.88 -48.56 -64.05
C HIS A 174 -20.07 -50.09 -64.17
N ASN A 175 -19.96 -50.83 -63.06
CA ASN A 175 -20.22 -52.27 -63.04
C ASN A 175 -21.67 -52.65 -63.38
N LYS A 176 -22.63 -51.72 -63.27
CA LYS A 176 -24.03 -51.95 -63.69
C LYS A 176 -24.26 -51.64 -65.17
N GLU A 177 -23.42 -50.82 -65.78
CA GLU A 177 -23.50 -50.47 -67.21
C GLU A 177 -22.78 -51.49 -68.10
N GLU A 178 -21.83 -52.26 -67.56
CA GLU A 178 -21.11 -53.34 -68.29
C GLU A 178 -21.80 -54.72 -68.25
N VAL A 179 -23.01 -54.83 -67.68
CA VAL A 179 -23.84 -56.06 -67.64
C VAL A 179 -25.11 -55.87 -68.45
#